data_AF-A0A842LVM8-F1
#
_entry.id   AF-A0A842LVM8-F1
#
_cell.length_a   1.000
_cell.length_b   1.000
_cell.length_c   1.000
_cell.angle_alpha   90.00
_cell.angle_beta   90.00
_cell.angle_gamma   90.00
#
_symmetry.space_group_name_H-M   'P 1'
#
loop_
_entity.id
_entity.type
_entity.pdbx_description
1 polymer ?
#
loop_
_entity_poly.entity_id
_entity_poly.type
_entity_poly.pdbx_seq_one_letter_code
_entity_poly.pdbx_strand_id
1 'polypeptide(L)'
;MSSEEYQISIVEDRFNPLLERREVKIEVVSKSTPKRDLLRKAVASSLKVPVECVYVRSCLSSFGTNISMCRVHVYKDPERGKKLEPKHVQLRNLSREERAQALSSQSASKSSEKK
;
A
#
# COMPACT_ATOMS: atom_id res chain seq x y z
N MET A 1 6.13 22.25 -8.06
CA MET A 1 5.33 22.67 -6.89
C MET A 1 3.87 22.40 -7.24
N SER A 2 3.39 21.19 -7.01
CA SER A 2 1.99 20.84 -7.25
C SER A 2 1.43 20.38 -5.91
N SER A 3 0.93 21.34 -5.15
CA SER A 3 0.12 21.09 -3.96
C SER A 3 -1.20 20.51 -4.45
N GLU A 4 -1.21 19.22 -4.71
CA GLU A 4 -2.47 18.51 -4.87
C GLU A 4 -3.10 18.44 -3.47
N GLU A 5 -4.13 19.25 -3.25
CA GLU A 5 -4.91 19.22 -2.02
C GLU A 5 -5.63 17.88 -1.93
N TYR A 6 -5.10 17.03 -1.06
CA TYR A 6 -5.68 15.74 -0.72
C TYR A 6 -6.08 15.80 0.74
N GLN A 7 -7.38 15.72 1.00
CA GLN A 7 -7.86 15.64 2.36
C GLN A 7 -8.03 14.17 2.72
N ILE A 8 -7.33 13.76 3.78
CA ILE A 8 -7.34 12.40 4.29
C ILE A 8 -8.10 12.42 5.61
N SER A 9 -9.17 11.63 5.67
CA SER A 9 -9.95 11.42 6.88
C SER A 9 -9.88 9.94 7.26
N ILE A 10 -9.49 9.67 8.51
CA ILE A 10 -9.49 8.30 9.04
C ILE A 10 -10.91 8.02 9.56
N VAL A 11 -11.59 7.07 8.93
CA VAL A 11 -12.98 6.72 9.25
C VAL A 11 -13.02 5.65 10.34
N GLU A 12 -12.15 4.65 10.24
CA GLU A 12 -12.11 3.56 11.21
C GLU A 12 -10.66 3.10 11.39
N ASP A 13 -10.29 2.86 12.64
CA ASP A 13 -9.00 2.33 13.02
C ASP A 13 -9.20 1.17 13.97
N ARG A 14 -8.86 -0.03 13.51
CA ARG A 14 -9.03 -1.27 14.28
C ARG A 14 -7.69 -1.97 14.40
N PHE A 15 -7.21 -2.12 15.62
CA PHE A 15 -6.01 -2.90 15.90
C PHE A 15 -6.35 -4.37 16.18
N ASN A 16 -5.73 -5.29 15.44
CA ASN A 16 -5.84 -6.73 15.65
C ASN A 16 -4.54 -7.28 16.25
N PRO A 17 -4.53 -7.65 17.54
CA PRO A 17 -3.33 -8.11 18.24
C PRO A 17 -2.80 -9.47 17.75
N LEU A 18 -3.65 -10.35 17.20
CA LEU A 18 -3.23 -11.68 16.72
C LEU A 18 -2.30 -11.60 15.50
N LEU A 19 -2.55 -10.62 14.64
CA LEU A 19 -1.80 -10.41 13.40
C LEU A 19 -0.85 -9.21 13.50
N GLU A 20 -0.84 -8.52 14.65
CA GLU A 20 -0.16 -7.25 14.88
C GLU A 20 -0.42 -6.26 13.71
N ARG A 21 -1.68 -6.30 13.24
CA ARG A 21 -2.14 -5.56 12.07
C ARG A 21 -3.13 -4.51 12.51
N ARG A 22 -2.91 -3.29 12.05
CA ARG A 22 -3.85 -2.19 12.17
C ARG A 22 -4.60 -2.04 10.86
N GLU A 23 -5.91 -2.28 10.90
CA GLU A 23 -6.81 -2.10 9.78
C GLU A 23 -7.37 -0.69 9.83
N VAL A 24 -6.99 0.12 8.85
CA VAL A 24 -7.38 1.51 8.77
C VAL A 24 -8.25 1.70 7.53
N LYS A 25 -9.48 2.19 7.74
CA LYS A 25 -10.33 2.69 6.66
C LYS A 25 -10.12 4.18 6.54
N ILE A 26 -9.75 4.59 5.34
CA ILE A 26 -9.37 5.96 5.04
C ILE A 26 -10.29 6.45 3.93
N GLU A 27 -10.81 7.64 4.12
CA GLU A 27 -11.52 8.38 3.09
C GLU A 27 -10.58 9.46 2.55
N VAL A 28 -10.39 9.44 1.24
CA VAL A 28 -9.56 10.41 0.53
C VAL A 28 -10.45 11.24 -0.37
N VAL A 29 -10.51 12.54 -0.10
CA VAL A 29 -11.20 13.50 -0.95
C VAL A 29 -10.14 14.17 -1.82
N SER A 30 -10.27 13.99 -3.14
CA SER A 30 -9.28 14.49 -4.09
C SER A 30 -9.89 14.83 -5.44
N LYS A 31 -9.47 15.95 -6.02
CA LYS A 31 -9.93 16.42 -7.35
C LYS A 31 -9.52 15.48 -8.50
N SER A 32 -8.45 14.71 -8.28
CA SER A 32 -7.96 13.65 -9.17
C SER A 32 -7.65 12.41 -8.32
N THR A 33 -7.83 11.20 -8.85
CA THR A 33 -7.51 9.97 -8.10
C THR A 33 -6.00 9.93 -7.82
N PRO A 34 -5.56 9.98 -6.55
CA PRO A 34 -4.15 10.06 -6.25
C PRO A 34 -3.47 8.77 -6.66
N LYS A 35 -2.23 8.87 -7.15
CA LYS A 35 -1.39 7.70 -7.38
C LYS A 35 -1.16 6.97 -6.05
N ARG A 36 -1.14 5.63 -6.09
CA ARG A 36 -0.97 4.78 -4.90
C ARG A 36 0.28 5.13 -4.08
N ASP A 37 1.35 5.61 -4.72
CA ASP A 37 2.58 6.00 -4.03
C ASP A 37 2.43 7.28 -3.19
N LEU A 38 1.68 8.26 -3.70
CA LEU A 38 1.36 9.48 -2.93
C LEU A 38 0.46 9.15 -1.76
N LEU A 39 -0.55 8.31 -2.01
CA LEU A 39 -1.48 7.80 -0.99
C LEU A 39 -0.73 7.09 0.14
N ARG A 40 0.26 6.24 -0.20
CA ARG A 40 1.09 5.53 0.79
C ARG A 40 1.92 6.50 1.64
N LYS A 41 2.56 7.49 1.02
CA LYS A 41 3.34 8.53 1.73
C LYS A 41 2.46 9.35 2.66
N ALA A 42 1.29 9.77 2.18
CA ALA A 42 0.38 10.59 2.96
C ALA A 42 -0.19 9.81 4.16
N VAL A 43 -0.57 8.55 3.97
CA VAL A 43 -1.02 7.68 5.06
C VAL A 43 0.10 7.40 6.06
N ALA A 44 1.33 7.16 5.59
CA ALA A 44 2.49 7.00 6.45
C ALA A 44 2.75 8.25 7.31
N SER A 45 2.64 9.45 6.73
CA SER A 45 2.76 10.72 7.45
C SER A 45 1.63 10.92 8.46
N SER A 46 0.38 10.63 8.10
CA SER A 46 -0.77 10.74 9.01
C SER A 46 -0.67 9.80 10.20
N LEU A 47 -0.18 8.57 9.98
CA LEU A 47 -0.07 7.53 11.01
C LEU A 47 1.30 7.50 11.71
N LYS A 48 2.26 8.34 11.31
CA LYS A 48 3.66 8.37 11.80
C LYS A 48 4.32 6.99 11.75
N VAL A 49 4.10 6.26 10.67
CA VAL A 49 4.65 4.91 10.44
C VAL A 49 5.52 4.91 9.18
N PRO A 50 6.53 4.02 9.10
CA PRO A 50 7.34 3.90 7.89
C PRO A 50 6.50 3.42 6.71
N VAL A 51 6.83 3.95 5.51
CA VAL A 51 6.12 3.67 4.26
C VAL A 51 6.13 2.17 3.90
N GLU A 52 7.16 1.45 4.32
CA GLU A 52 7.35 0.01 4.09
C GLU A 52 6.35 -0.87 4.87
N CYS A 53 5.82 -0.34 5.98
CA CYS A 53 4.85 -1.03 6.81
C CYS A 53 3.40 -0.80 6.37
N VAL A 54 3.18 0.08 5.37
CA VAL A 54 1.86 0.51 4.92
C VAL A 54 1.45 -0.22 3.64
N TYR A 55 0.37 -0.98 3.73
CA TYR A 55 -0.19 -1.78 2.65
C TYR A 55 -1.57 -1.32 2.23
N VAL A 56 -1.69 -0.80 1.01
CA VAL A 56 -2.98 -0.39 0.45
C VAL A 56 -3.63 -1.59 -0.22
N ARG A 57 -4.69 -2.14 0.39
CA ARG A 57 -5.36 -3.36 -0.11
C ARG A 57 -6.34 -3.05 -1.25
N SER A 58 -7.16 -2.04 -1.08
CA SER A 58 -8.14 -1.63 -2.09
C SER A 58 -8.45 -0.15 -1.99
N CYS A 59 -8.58 0.50 -3.13
CA CYS A 59 -9.13 1.85 -3.25
C CYS A 59 -10.37 1.74 -4.11
N LEU A 60 -11.53 2.09 -3.55
CA LEU A 60 -12.80 2.16 -4.24
C LEU A 60 -13.18 3.63 -4.38
N SER A 61 -13.19 4.14 -5.60
CA SER A 61 -13.68 5.48 -5.91
C SER A 61 -15.19 5.42 -6.15
N SER A 62 -15.94 6.30 -5.50
CA SER A 62 -17.38 6.41 -5.70
C SER A 62 -17.68 7.21 -6.96
N PHE A 63 -18.43 6.63 -7.89
CA PHE A 63 -18.74 7.26 -9.18
C PHE A 63 -19.55 8.55 -8.98
N GLY A 64 -19.15 9.63 -9.66
CA GLY A 64 -19.82 10.94 -9.57
C GLY A 64 -19.38 11.81 -8.38
N THR A 65 -18.53 11.29 -7.49
CA THR A 65 -17.95 12.04 -6.36
C THR A 65 -16.44 11.94 -6.34
N ASN A 66 -15.78 12.99 -5.86
CA ASN A 66 -14.32 13.05 -5.69
C ASN A 66 -13.84 12.31 -4.43
N ILE A 67 -14.57 11.26 -4.03
CA ILE A 67 -14.37 10.53 -2.78
C ILE A 67 -13.86 9.13 -3.11
N SER A 68 -12.75 8.75 -2.48
CA SER A 68 -12.15 7.43 -2.57
C SER A 68 -12.07 6.78 -1.20
N MET A 69 -12.72 5.63 -1.03
CA MET A 69 -12.57 4.81 0.17
C MET A 69 -11.40 3.84 -0.01
N CYS A 70 -10.39 4.00 0.83
CA CYS A 70 -9.18 3.19 0.85
C CYS A 70 -9.17 2.28 2.09
N ARG A 71 -8.87 1.00 1.87
CA ARG A 71 -8.55 0.05 2.94
C ARG A 71 -7.05 -0.11 3.03
N VAL A 72 -6.49 0.24 4.18
CA VAL A 72 -5.07 0.19 4.45
C VAL A 72 -4.81 -0.75 5.62
N HIS A 73 -3.80 -1.59 5.46
CA HIS A 73 -3.24 -2.39 6.54
C HIS A 73 -1.89 -1.80 6.93
N VAL A 74 -1.70 -1.57 8.22
CA VAL A 74 -0.40 -1.16 8.76
C VAL A 74 0.10 -2.28 9.66
N TYR A 75 1.29 -2.79 9.37
CA TYR A 75 1.94 -3.81 10.19
C TYR A 75 3.00 -3.15 11.08
N LYS A 76 3.36 -3.82 12.18
CA LYS A 76 4.45 -3.37 13.04
C LYS A 76 5.81 -3.54 12.36
N ASP A 77 5.98 -4.66 11.65
CA ASP A 77 7.22 -5.04 10.96
C ASP A 77 7.01 -5.27 9.46
N PRO A 78 7.97 -4.85 8.61
CA PRO A 78 7.89 -5.05 7.16
C PRO A 78 7.97 -6.53 6.76
N GLU A 79 8.73 -7.33 7.52
CA GLU A 79 8.85 -8.78 7.30
C GLU A 79 7.54 -9.53 7.54
N ARG A 80 6.78 -9.09 8.55
CA ARG A 80 5.45 -9.62 8.89
C ARG A 80 4.48 -9.35 7.74
N GLY A 81 4.50 -8.12 7.21
CA GLY A 81 3.72 -7.73 6.03
C GLY A 81 4.04 -8.59 4.80
N LYS A 82 5.32 -8.88 4.56
CA LYS A 82 5.77 -9.74 3.45
C LYS A 82 5.32 -11.21 3.59
N LYS A 83 5.14 -11.74 4.81
CA LYS A 83 4.64 -13.11 5.03
C LYS A 83 3.12 -13.24 4.97
N LEU A 84 2.39 -12.23 5.44
CA LEU A 84 0.93 -12.28 5.60
C LEU A 84 0.15 -11.80 4.38
N GLU A 85 0.68 -10.82 3.64
CA GLU A 85 0.00 -10.31 2.45
C GLU A 85 0.14 -11.27 1.26
N PRO A 86 -0.92 -11.46 0.47
CA PRO A 86 -0.83 -12.20 -0.78
C PRO A 86 0.17 -11.55 -1.74
N LYS A 87 0.94 -12.36 -2.48
CA LYS A 87 1.96 -11.91 -3.46
C LYS A 87 1.45 -10.85 -4.44
N HIS A 88 0.16 -10.90 -4.82
CA HIS A 88 -0.45 -9.94 -5.75
C HIS A 88 -0.69 -8.53 -5.15
N VAL A 89 -0.89 -8.42 -3.82
CA VAL A 89 -1.05 -7.12 -3.14
C VAL A 89 0.32 -6.48 -2.94
N GLN A 90 1.33 -7.28 -2.58
CA GLN A 90 2.73 -6.84 -2.54
C GLN A 90 3.17 -6.29 -3.90
N LEU A 91 2.94 -7.01 -5.00
CA LEU A 91 3.28 -6.58 -6.37
C LEU A 91 2.56 -5.32 -6.85
N ARG A 92 1.39 -5.02 -6.27
CA ARG A 92 0.61 -3.79 -6.54
C ARG A 92 0.94 -2.64 -5.60
N ASN A 93 1.46 -2.97 -4.42
CA ASN A 93 1.82 -2.03 -3.36
C ASN A 93 3.33 -1.72 -3.32
N LEU A 94 4.13 -2.38 -4.15
CA LEU A 94 5.54 -2.04 -4.31
C LEU A 94 5.69 -0.91 -5.32
N SER A 95 6.40 0.13 -4.88
CA SER A 95 7.02 1.12 -5.75
C SER A 95 7.89 0.39 -6.79
N ARG A 96 8.07 1.04 -7.94
CA ARG A 96 8.72 0.54 -9.15
C ARG A 96 10.11 -0.10 -8.93
N GLU A 97 10.76 0.17 -7.80
CA GLU A 97 12.11 -0.28 -7.42
C GLU A 97 12.19 -1.77 -7.03
N GLU A 98 11.24 -2.33 -6.28
CA GLU A 98 11.27 -3.77 -5.96
C GLU A 98 10.79 -4.65 -7.14
N ARG A 99 10.00 -4.08 -8.08
CA ARG A 99 9.66 -4.77 -9.35
C ARG A 99 10.90 -5.10 -10.18
N ALA A 100 11.93 -4.27 -10.11
CA ALA A 100 13.19 -4.49 -10.84
C ALA A 100 14.02 -5.63 -10.22
N GLN A 101 14.01 -5.78 -8.89
CA GLN A 101 14.77 -6.83 -8.18
C GLN A 101 14.10 -8.21 -8.24
N ALA A 102 12.77 -8.27 -8.30
CA ALA A 102 12.06 -9.53 -8.52
C ALA A 102 12.22 -10.07 -9.95
N LEU A 103 12.37 -9.19 -10.95
CA LEU A 103 12.61 -9.59 -12.34
C LEU A 103 14.05 -10.12 -12.54
N SER A 104 15.04 -9.59 -11.82
CA SER A 104 16.44 -10.02 -11.94
C SER A 104 16.74 -11.35 -11.24
N SER A 105 15.99 -11.73 -10.21
CA SER A 105 16.17 -13.02 -9.52
C SER A 105 15.49 -14.19 -10.25
N GLN A 106 14.44 -13.94 -11.04
CA GLN A 106 13.78 -14.98 -11.85
C GLN A 106 14.50 -15.34 -13.14
N SER A 107 15.36 -14.46 -13.68
CA SER A 107 16.14 -14.76 -14.88
C SER A 107 17.38 -15.62 -14.60
N ALA A 108 17.86 -15.68 -13.36
CA ALA A 108 19.03 -16.49 -12.97
C ALA A 108 18.69 -17.95 -12.64
N SER A 109 17.47 -18.25 -12.16
CA SER A 109 17.08 -19.63 -11.80
C SER A 109 16.52 -20.45 -12.96
N LYS A 110 16.07 -19.82 -14.06
CA LYS A 110 15.58 -20.54 -15.26
C LYS A 110 16.69 -21.06 -16.18
N SER A 111 17.94 -20.65 -16.00
CA SER A 111 19.08 -21.09 -16.82
C SER A 111 19.80 -22.32 -16.27
N SER A 112 19.57 -22.72 -15.01
CA SER A 112 20.25 -23.85 -14.36
C SER A 112 19.53 -25.20 -14.48
N GLU A 113 18.31 -25.26 -15.01
CA GLU A 113 17.48 -26.49 -15.06
C GLU A 113 17.36 -27.12 -16.46
N LYS A 114 18.19 -26.68 -17.41
CA LYS A 114 18.27 -27.26 -18.76
C LYS A 114 19.71 -27.71 -19.04
N LYS A 115 20.22 -28.63 -18.25
CA LYS A 115 21.46 -29.35 -18.52
C LYS A 115 21.29 -30.82 -18.22
#